data_AF-A0A7S4AFV2-F1
#
_entry.id   AF-A0A7S4AFV2-F1
#
_cell.length_a   1.000
_cell.length_b   1.000
_cell.length_c   1.000
_cell.angle_alpha   90.00
_cell.angle_beta   90.00
_cell.angle_gamma   90.00
#
_symmetry.space_group_name_H-M   'P 1'
#
loop_
_entity.id
_entity.type
_entity.pdbx_description
1 polymer ?
#
loop_
_entity_poly.entity_id
_entity_poly.type
_entity_poly.pdbx_seq_one_letter_code
_entity_poly.pdbx_strand_id
1 'polypeptide(L)'
;QVVTAAVTQDGCALQYASDELQNSVQVVTAAVTQRGFALLGASDEMRNNVQVIVAAATQNGLVLHIVTEGLQNNEQIVTAAVTQNGLVLQYVNEGLQSSEQIVTAAVTQNGLVLRNVTEGLQNNE
;
A
#
# COMPACT_ATOMS: atom_id res chain seq x y z
N GLN A 1 13.91 -15.47 15.91
CA GLN A 1 15.18 -15.11 15.24
C GLN A 1 15.30 -15.69 13.83
N VAL A 2 15.11 -17.00 13.60
CA VAL A 2 15.24 -17.61 12.26
C VAL A 2 14.20 -17.07 11.24
N VAL A 3 12.93 -16.92 11.63
CA VAL A 3 11.88 -16.43 10.71
C VAL A 3 12.14 -14.98 10.27
N THR A 4 12.56 -14.10 11.20
CA THR A 4 12.95 -12.72 10.85
C THR A 4 14.07 -12.72 9.81
N ALA A 5 15.10 -13.57 9.98
CA ALA A 5 16.20 -13.68 9.02
C ALA A 5 15.75 -14.23 7.64
N ALA A 6 14.74 -15.10 7.61
CA ALA A 6 14.16 -15.61 6.37
C ALA A 6 13.36 -14.52 5.64
N VAL A 7 12.44 -13.84 6.32
CA VAL A 7 11.61 -12.79 5.69
C VAL A 7 12.42 -11.55 5.28
N THR A 8 13.55 -11.29 5.92
CA THR A 8 14.48 -10.24 5.48
C THR A 8 15.24 -10.59 4.22
N GLN A 9 15.41 -11.89 3.91
CA GLN A 9 16.03 -12.34 2.67
C GLN A 9 15.00 -12.51 1.54
N ASP A 10 13.83 -13.04 1.87
CA ASP A 10 12.69 -13.17 0.97
C ASP A 10 11.38 -12.89 1.73
N GLY A 11 10.76 -11.73 1.53
CA GLY A 11 9.51 -11.37 2.18
C GLY A 11 8.37 -12.36 1.89
N CYS A 12 8.39 -13.05 0.74
CA CYS A 12 7.41 -14.08 0.43
C CYS A 12 7.51 -15.30 1.36
N ALA A 13 8.62 -15.50 2.08
CA ALA A 13 8.76 -16.58 3.05
C ALA A 13 7.72 -16.51 4.18
N LEU A 14 7.09 -15.35 4.41
CA LEU A 14 6.01 -15.16 5.37
C LEU A 14 4.85 -16.14 5.15
N GLN A 15 4.52 -16.47 3.89
CA GLN A 15 3.41 -17.37 3.56
C GLN A 15 3.59 -18.80 4.12
N TYR A 16 4.80 -19.18 4.51
CA TYR A 16 5.14 -20.48 5.08
C TYR A 16 5.38 -20.43 6.60
N ALA A 17 5.28 -19.25 7.22
CA ALA A 17 5.43 -19.09 8.65
C ALA A 17 4.20 -19.66 9.39
N SER A 18 4.33 -19.92 10.69
CA SER A 18 3.18 -20.30 11.52
C SER A 18 2.16 -19.17 11.64
N ASP A 19 0.92 -19.51 11.94
CA ASP A 19 -0.17 -18.54 12.14
C ASP A 19 0.20 -17.42 13.13
N GLU A 20 0.89 -17.77 14.23
CA GLU A 20 1.38 -16.81 15.23
C GLU A 20 2.33 -15.77 14.60
N LEU A 21 3.20 -16.19 13.68
CA LEU A 21 4.17 -15.32 13.03
C LEU A 21 3.53 -14.52 11.89
N GLN A 22 2.58 -15.11 11.17
CA GLN A 22 1.74 -14.40 10.20
C GLN A 22 0.85 -13.34 10.87
N ASN A 23 0.57 -13.46 12.17
CA ASN A 23 -0.12 -12.46 12.97
C ASN A 23 0.80 -11.49 13.72
N SER A 24 2.12 -11.66 13.62
CA SER A 24 3.07 -10.83 14.35
C SER A 24 3.36 -9.54 13.60
N VAL A 25 2.90 -8.40 14.13
CA VAL A 25 3.17 -7.06 13.57
C VAL A 25 4.65 -6.88 13.21
N GLN A 26 5.58 -7.30 14.09
CA GLN A 26 7.01 -7.15 13.86
C GLN A 26 7.49 -7.98 12.66
N VAL A 27 7.09 -9.24 12.58
CA VAL A 27 7.53 -10.16 11.51
C VAL A 27 6.91 -9.78 10.17
N VAL A 28 5.61 -9.48 10.17
CA VAL A 28 4.91 -9.05 8.96
C VAL A 28 5.45 -7.71 8.47
N THR A 29 5.68 -6.74 9.36
CA THR A 29 6.29 -5.44 8.97
C THR A 29 7.67 -5.66 8.34
N ALA A 30 8.50 -6.54 8.90
CA ALA A 30 9.79 -6.87 8.30
C ALA A 30 9.65 -7.49 6.89
N ALA A 31 8.69 -8.39 6.70
CA ALA A 31 8.41 -9.02 5.41
C ALA A 31 7.91 -8.01 4.36
N VAL A 32 6.95 -7.16 4.71
CA VAL A 32 6.38 -6.17 3.77
C VAL A 32 7.35 -5.04 3.45
N THR A 33 8.23 -4.68 4.38
CA THR A 33 9.32 -3.72 4.13
C THR A 33 10.34 -4.28 3.15
N GLN A 34 10.52 -5.60 3.12
CA GLN A 34 11.36 -6.27 2.12
C GLN A 34 10.63 -6.36 0.77
N ARG A 35 9.35 -6.78 0.79
CA ARG A 35 8.48 -6.93 -0.39
C ARG A 35 7.03 -6.63 -0.02
N GLY A 36 6.46 -5.53 -0.51
CA GLY A 36 5.14 -5.05 -0.12
C GLY A 36 4.03 -6.09 -0.29
N PHE A 37 4.08 -6.90 -1.35
CA PHE A 37 3.11 -7.98 -1.59
C PHE A 37 3.26 -9.19 -0.66
N ALA A 38 4.28 -9.24 0.20
CA ALA A 38 4.35 -10.21 1.29
C ALA A 38 3.13 -10.13 2.23
N LEU A 39 2.41 -9.00 2.22
CA LEU A 39 1.15 -8.80 2.92
C LEU A 39 0.12 -9.91 2.63
N LEU A 40 0.15 -10.51 1.43
CA LEU A 40 -0.73 -11.62 1.05
C LEU A 40 -0.51 -12.90 1.89
N GLY A 41 0.69 -13.07 2.46
CA GLY A 41 1.02 -14.19 3.35
C GLY A 41 0.78 -13.88 4.83
N ALA A 42 0.27 -12.69 5.16
CA ALA A 42 -0.05 -12.31 6.53
C ALA A 42 -1.47 -12.77 6.93
N SER A 43 -1.74 -12.81 8.23
CA SER A 43 -3.08 -13.08 8.75
C SER A 43 -4.09 -12.01 8.29
N ASP A 44 -5.38 -12.33 8.35
CA ASP A 44 -6.43 -11.35 8.03
C ASP A 44 -6.39 -10.12 8.96
N GLU A 45 -6.01 -10.29 10.22
CA GLU A 45 -5.82 -9.17 11.15
C GLU A 45 -4.70 -8.23 10.67
N MET A 46 -3.56 -8.78 10.23
CA MET A 46 -2.43 -7.99 9.71
C MET A 46 -2.72 -7.37 8.35
N ARG A 47 -3.52 -8.03 7.52
CA ARG A 47 -4.01 -7.50 6.24
C ARG A 47 -5.00 -6.34 6.40
N ASN A 48 -5.53 -6.14 7.59
CA ASN A 48 -6.37 -4.99 7.95
C ASN A 48 -5.67 -4.02 8.93
N ASN A 49 -4.41 -4.29 9.29
CA ASN A 49 -3.64 -3.42 10.17
C ASN A 49 -3.06 -2.24 9.38
N VAL A 50 -3.55 -1.03 9.68
CA VAL A 50 -3.15 0.20 8.98
C VAL A 50 -1.63 0.42 8.99
N GLN A 51 -0.94 0.15 10.10
CA GLN A 51 0.51 0.35 10.19
C GLN A 51 1.28 -0.59 9.25
N VAL A 52 0.88 -1.85 9.21
CA VAL A 52 1.47 -2.86 8.33
C VAL A 52 1.22 -2.51 6.87
N ILE A 53 -0.01 -2.10 6.54
CA ILE A 53 -0.39 -1.72 5.17
C ILE A 53 0.36 -0.46 4.73
N VAL A 54 0.50 0.54 5.59
CA VAL A 54 1.29 1.74 5.30
C VAL A 54 2.73 1.35 4.99
N ALA A 55 3.35 0.49 5.81
CA ALA A 55 4.71 -0.01 5.53
C ALA A 55 4.80 -0.73 4.17
N ALA A 56 3.81 -1.57 3.86
CA ALA A 56 3.72 -2.26 2.58
C ALA A 56 3.54 -1.30 1.39
N ALA A 57 2.69 -0.28 1.54
CA ALA A 57 2.42 0.74 0.52
C ALA A 57 3.61 1.68 0.29
N THR A 58 4.36 2.02 1.35
CA THR A 58 5.63 2.75 1.25
C THR A 58 6.68 1.95 0.49
N GLN A 59 6.65 0.61 0.59
CA GLN A 59 7.54 -0.26 -0.19
C GLN A 59 7.05 -0.39 -1.64
N ASN A 60 5.76 -0.61 -1.85
CA ASN A 60 5.11 -0.75 -3.16
C ASN A 60 3.69 -0.18 -3.14
N GLY A 61 3.47 0.94 -3.83
CA GLY A 61 2.18 1.62 -3.88
C GLY A 61 1.06 0.79 -4.50
N LEU A 62 1.37 -0.23 -5.32
CA LEU A 62 0.37 -1.14 -5.88
C LEU A 62 -0.26 -2.08 -4.84
N VAL A 63 0.26 -2.10 -3.60
CA VAL A 63 -0.39 -2.78 -2.46
C VAL A 63 -1.82 -2.26 -2.25
N LEU A 64 -2.12 -1.02 -2.66
CA LEU A 64 -3.47 -0.47 -2.59
C LEU A 64 -4.51 -1.37 -3.30
N HIS A 65 -4.13 -2.13 -4.33
CA HIS A 65 -5.05 -2.99 -5.09
C HIS A 65 -5.45 -4.27 -4.36
N ILE A 66 -4.70 -4.67 -3.32
CA ILE A 66 -4.94 -5.91 -2.57
C ILE A 66 -5.54 -5.67 -1.19
N VAL A 67 -5.67 -4.41 -0.77
CA VAL A 67 -6.36 -4.05 0.48
C VAL A 67 -7.86 -3.97 0.25
N THR A 68 -8.64 -4.14 1.32
CA THR A 68 -10.10 -4.05 1.27
C THR A 68 -10.55 -2.63 0.89
N GLU A 69 -11.70 -2.53 0.22
CA GLU A 69 -12.26 -1.24 -0.26
C GLU A 69 -12.39 -0.21 0.88
N GLY A 70 -12.72 -0.64 2.10
CA GLY A 70 -12.76 0.23 3.27
C GLY A 70 -11.41 0.87 3.63
N LEU A 71 -10.30 0.20 3.34
CA LEU A 71 -8.94 0.67 3.60
C LEU A 71 -8.30 1.37 2.40
N GLN A 72 -8.82 1.16 1.19
CA GLN A 72 -8.42 1.91 -0.01
C GLN A 72 -8.71 3.41 0.10
N ASN A 73 -9.66 3.79 0.95
CA ASN A 73 -10.01 5.17 1.25
C ASN A 73 -9.34 5.69 2.53
N ASN A 74 -8.41 4.94 3.13
CA ASN A 74 -7.65 5.43 4.27
C ASN A 74 -6.58 6.42 3.78
N GLU A 75 -6.68 7.66 4.23
CA GLU A 75 -5.80 8.75 3.81
C GLU A 75 -4.31 8.46 4.04
N GLN A 76 -3.95 7.78 5.14
CA GLN A 76 -2.56 7.43 5.43
C GLN A 76 -2.01 6.40 4.45
N ILE A 77 -2.82 5.37 4.15
CA ILE A 77 -2.46 4.32 3.20
C ILE A 77 -2.34 4.90 1.79
N VAL A 78 -3.31 5.71 1.36
CA VAL A 78 -3.30 6.36 0.04
C VAL A 78 -2.11 7.29 -0.10
N THR A 79 -1.85 8.15 0.90
CA THR A 79 -0.71 9.08 0.88
C THR A 79 0.61 8.32 0.75
N ALA A 80 0.79 7.22 1.51
CA ALA A 80 1.95 6.37 1.41
C ALA A 80 2.09 5.74 0.00
N ALA A 81 0.99 5.24 -0.56
CA ALA A 81 0.97 4.62 -1.88
C ALA A 81 1.28 5.62 -3.01
N VAL A 82 0.67 6.80 -3.02
CA VAL A 82 0.87 7.80 -4.08
C VAL A 82 2.26 8.46 -4.01
N THR A 83 2.81 8.57 -2.79
CA THR A 83 4.18 9.06 -2.59
C THR A 83 5.21 8.03 -3.08
N GLN A 84 4.86 6.74 -3.05
CA GLN A 84 5.69 5.68 -3.62
C GLN A 84 5.51 5.60 -5.15
N ASN A 85 4.27 5.65 -5.65
CA ASN A 85 3.92 5.62 -7.06
C ASN A 85 2.67 6.49 -7.33
N GLY A 86 2.89 7.68 -7.88
CA GLY A 86 1.84 8.68 -8.13
C GLY A 86 0.76 8.19 -9.09
N LEU A 87 1.09 7.24 -9.99
CA LEU A 87 0.09 6.66 -10.91
C LEU A 87 -0.97 5.83 -10.17
N VAL A 88 -0.74 5.46 -8.91
CA VAL A 88 -1.74 4.76 -8.09
C VAL A 88 -2.98 5.63 -7.86
N LEU A 89 -2.84 6.96 -7.94
CA LEU A 89 -3.94 7.90 -7.74
C LEU A 89 -5.16 7.59 -8.64
N GLN A 90 -4.93 7.11 -9.88
CA GLN A 90 -6.01 6.77 -10.81
C GLN A 90 -6.93 5.63 -10.32
N TYR A 91 -6.50 4.88 -9.31
CA TYR A 91 -7.25 3.76 -8.73
C TYR A 91 -7.82 4.08 -7.34
N VAL A 92 -7.49 5.24 -6.79
CA VAL A 92 -8.09 5.74 -5.54
C VAL A 92 -9.51 6.21 -5.87
N ASN A 93 -10.45 6.17 -4.91
CA ASN A 93 -11.79 6.71 -5.17
C ASN A 93 -11.78 8.21 -5.48
N GLU A 94 -12.82 8.70 -6.17
CA GLU A 94 -12.94 10.11 -6.58
C GLU A 94 -12.87 11.10 -5.41
N GLY A 95 -13.38 10.70 -4.23
CA GLY A 95 -13.37 11.54 -3.04
C GLY A 95 -11.96 11.93 -2.60
N LEU A 96 -11.00 11.01 -2.65
CA LEU A 96 -9.59 11.29 -2.32
C LEU A 96 -8.77 11.75 -3.54
N GLN A 97 -9.19 11.43 -4.78
CA GLN A 97 -8.59 12.01 -5.99
C GLN A 97 -8.74 13.53 -6.06
N SER A 98 -9.71 14.11 -5.35
CA SER A 98 -9.92 15.56 -5.26
C SER A 98 -9.16 16.21 -4.08
N SER A 99 -8.48 15.42 -3.24
CA SER A 99 -7.70 15.96 -2.12
C SER A 99 -6.45 16.65 -2.65
N GLU A 100 -6.37 17.97 -2.44
CA GLU A 100 -5.23 18.79 -2.86
C GLU A 100 -3.90 18.21 -2.35
N GLN A 101 -3.88 17.72 -1.11
CA GLN A 101 -2.68 17.13 -0.51
C GLN A 101 -2.25 15.85 -1.25
N ILE A 102 -3.19 14.94 -1.52
CA ILE A 102 -2.91 13.66 -2.19
C ILE A 102 -2.52 13.89 -3.65
N VAL A 103 -3.24 14.76 -4.37
CA VAL A 103 -2.92 15.13 -5.75
C VAL A 103 -1.54 15.76 -5.82
N THR A 104 -1.23 16.70 -4.93
CA THR A 104 0.09 17.34 -4.89
C THR A 104 1.20 16.34 -4.63
N ALA A 105 1.00 15.39 -3.71
CA ALA A 105 1.95 14.32 -3.46
C ALA A 105 2.16 13.44 -4.71
N ALA A 106 1.07 13.03 -5.37
CA ALA A 106 1.13 12.19 -6.57
C ALA A 106 1.79 12.90 -7.76
N VAL A 107 1.48 14.17 -7.98
CA VAL A 107 2.06 15.00 -9.06
C VAL A 107 3.54 15.28 -8.81
N THR A 108 3.92 15.52 -7.56
CA THR A 108 5.33 15.68 -7.17
C THR A 108 6.12 14.39 -7.43
N GLN A 109 5.51 13.23 -7.18
CA GLN A 109 6.12 11.93 -7.45
C GLN A 109 6.21 11.65 -8.96
N ASN A 110 5.15 11.93 -9.72
CA ASN A 110 5.10 11.73 -11.17
C ASN A 110 4.21 12.77 -11.85
N GLY A 111 4.83 13.70 -12.59
CA GLY A 111 4.12 14.77 -13.29
C GLY A 111 3.11 14.30 -14.37
N LEU A 112 3.18 13.03 -14.83
CA LEU A 112 2.18 12.47 -15.74
C LEU A 112 0.81 12.29 -15.08
N VAL A 113 0.76 12.24 -13.74
CA VAL A 113 -0.49 12.14 -12.99
C VAL A 113 -1.45 13.28 -13.30
N LEU A 114 -0.93 14.48 -13.60
CA LEU A 114 -1.77 15.63 -13.97
C LEU A 114 -2.69 15.33 -15.16
N ARG A 115 -2.21 14.57 -16.17
CA ARG A 115 -3.03 14.20 -17.33
C ARG A 115 -4.23 13.35 -16.90
N ASN A 116 -3.99 12.35 -16.06
CA ASN A 116 -5.02 11.44 -15.57
C ASN A 116 -6.05 12.16 -14.70
N VAL A 117 -5.62 13.08 -13.83
CA VAL A 117 -6.51 13.88 -13.00
C VAL A 117 -7.35 14.84 -13.87
N THR A 118 -6.76 15.50 -14.87
CA THR A 118 -7.51 16.39 -15.76
C THR A 118 -8.50 15.64 -16.64
N GLU A 119 -8.17 14.46 -17.14
CA GLU A 119 -9.09 13.62 -17.94
C GLU A 119 -10.23 13.06 -17.07
N GLY A 120 -9.95 12.65 -15.83
CA GLY A 120 -10.97 12.18 -14.88
C GLY A 120 -11.97 13.28 -14.51
N LEU A 121 -11.50 14.52 -14.29
CA LEU A 121 -12.36 15.67 -14.00
C LEU A 121 -13.19 16.13 -15.22
N GLN A 122 -12.68 15.96 -16.44
CA GLN A 122 -13.37 16.35 -17.67
C GLN A 122 -14.47 15.37 -18.12
N ASN A 123 -14.41 14.11 -17.70
CA ASN A 123 -15.39 13.08 -18.06
C ASN A 123 -16.62 13.03 -17.12
N ASN A 124 -16.69 13.93 -16.13
CA ASN A 124 -17.77 14.01 -15.14
C ASN A 124 -18.81 15.14 -15.44
N GLU A 125 -18.95 15.53 -16.72
CA GLU A 125 -20.06 16.37 -17.22
C GLU A 125 -21.18 15.55 -17.89
#